data_AF-A0AAD7SP91-F1
#
_entry.id   AF-A0AAD7SP91-F1
#
_cell.length_a   1.000
_cell.length_b   1.000
_cell.length_c   1.000
_cell.angle_alpha   90.00
_cell.angle_beta   90.00
_cell.angle_gamma   90.00
#
_symmetry.space_group_name_H-M   'P 1'
#
loop_
_entity.id
_entity.type
_entity.pdbx_description
1 polymer ?
#
loop_
_entity_poly.entity_id
_entity_poly.type
_entity_poly.pdbx_seq_one_letter_code
_entity_poly.pdbx_strand_id
1 'polypeptide(L)'
;MRKWVINCRRDFVPTPCSRLCQDHFEESQFEEIARSPAGGRKLKPNAIPTLFNVPDPPSPITPVIVLPLKSEPVKEEQNLGDHGYARRQPRADLEGSELAGQRPEEEQPCSLCQQYKTQLEKQQQHTARLQREVRLQREAEEMKKKLNKLNKIEKGLQMFLYETRSGP
;
A
#
# COMPACT_ATOMS: atom_id res chain seq x y z
N MET A 1 -17.92 13.61 -24.70
CA MET A 1 -16.56 14.06 -25.07
C MET A 1 -16.33 15.57 -24.95
N ARG A 2 -17.16 16.45 -25.56
CA ARG A 2 -16.91 17.91 -25.57
C ARG A 2 -16.68 18.53 -24.17
N LYS A 3 -17.44 18.10 -23.15
CA LYS A 3 -17.32 18.59 -21.77
C LYS A 3 -15.92 18.39 -21.15
N TRP A 4 -15.20 17.32 -21.52
CA TRP A 4 -13.85 17.08 -21.00
C TRP A 4 -12.84 18.09 -21.54
N VAL A 5 -12.93 18.39 -22.83
CA VAL A 5 -12.06 19.39 -23.49
C VAL A 5 -12.32 20.78 -22.95
N ILE A 6 -13.61 21.15 -22.81
CA ILE A 6 -14.03 22.43 -22.24
C ILE A 6 -13.50 22.59 -20.81
N ASN A 7 -13.59 21.55 -19.98
CA ASN A 7 -13.11 21.61 -18.60
C ASN A 7 -11.58 21.63 -18.49
N CYS A 8 -10.86 21.00 -19.43
CA CYS A 8 -9.40 21.13 -19.50
C CYS A 8 -8.96 22.57 -19.78
N ARG A 9 -9.84 23.43 -20.31
CA ARG A 9 -9.59 24.85 -20.67
C ARG A 9 -8.25 25.07 -21.37
N ARG A 10 -7.90 24.14 -22.25
CA ARG A 10 -6.71 24.19 -23.12
C ARG A 10 -7.17 24.14 -24.55
N ASP A 11 -6.54 24.95 -25.40
CA ASP A 11 -6.71 24.90 -26.86
C ASP A 11 -6.01 23.66 -27.41
N PHE A 12 -6.61 22.50 -27.13
CA PHE A 12 -6.05 21.20 -27.43
C PHE A 12 -7.12 20.28 -28.01
N VAL A 13 -6.74 19.52 -29.04
CA VAL A 13 -7.59 18.51 -29.67
C VAL A 13 -7.22 17.14 -29.08
N PRO A 14 -8.13 16.47 -28.34
CA PRO A 14 -7.84 15.18 -27.74
C PRO A 14 -7.51 14.15 -28.81
N THR A 15 -6.35 13.52 -28.65
CA THR A 15 -5.93 12.36 -29.43
C THR A 15 -6.27 11.08 -28.67
N PRO A 16 -6.30 9.90 -29.31
CA PRO A 16 -6.51 8.62 -28.60
C PRO A 16 -5.48 8.34 -27.50
N CYS A 17 -4.30 8.96 -27.58
CA CYS A 17 -3.23 8.87 -26.59
C CYS A 17 -3.38 9.89 -25.45
N SER A 18 -4.34 10.81 -25.53
CA SER A 18 -4.57 11.82 -24.50
C SER A 18 -5.15 11.16 -23.24
N ARG A 19 -4.48 11.37 -22.11
CA ARG A 19 -4.87 10.84 -20.81
C ARG A 19 -4.93 11.95 -19.77
N LEU A 20 -5.84 11.79 -18.82
CA LEU A 20 -5.92 12.61 -17.62
C LEU A 20 -5.58 11.74 -16.42
N CYS A 21 -4.82 12.29 -15.48
CA CYS A 21 -4.56 11.65 -14.19
C CYS A 21 -5.85 11.56 -13.37
N GLN A 22 -5.89 10.59 -12.45
CA GLN A 22 -7.04 10.36 -11.57
C GLN A 22 -7.37 11.58 -10.69
N ASP A 23 -6.36 12.40 -10.35
CA ASP A 23 -6.49 13.54 -9.43
C ASP A 23 -7.35 14.68 -9.99
N HIS A 24 -7.63 14.66 -11.30
CA HIS A 24 -8.51 15.63 -11.95
C HIS A 24 -10.00 15.26 -11.85
N PHE A 25 -10.30 14.09 -11.28
CA PHE A 25 -11.66 13.60 -11.07
C PHE A 25 -11.97 13.57 -9.57
N GLU A 26 -13.14 14.05 -9.21
CA GLU A 26 -13.65 13.90 -7.86
C GLU A 26 -13.88 12.41 -7.53
N GLU A 27 -13.64 12.02 -6.28
CA GLU A 27 -13.78 10.63 -5.83
C GLU A 27 -15.18 10.05 -6.09
N SER A 28 -16.21 10.89 -6.05
CA SER A 28 -17.60 10.55 -6.34
C SER A 28 -17.86 10.15 -7.81
N GLN A 29 -16.94 10.47 -8.73
CA GLN A 29 -17.03 10.16 -10.16
C GLN A 29 -16.49 8.77 -10.50
N PHE A 30 -15.90 8.06 -9.52
CA PHE A 30 -15.48 6.68 -9.68
C PHE A 30 -16.63 5.71 -9.35
N GLU A 31 -16.68 4.59 -10.07
CA GLU A 31 -17.59 3.49 -9.77
C GLU A 31 -17.11 2.75 -8.51
N GLU A 32 -17.96 2.69 -7.49
CA GLU A 32 -17.66 2.01 -6.22
C GLU A 32 -17.49 0.49 -6.39
N ILE A 33 -18.23 -0.08 -7.34
CA ILE A 33 -18.28 -1.53 -7.61
C ILE A 33 -17.13 -1.98 -8.52
N ALA A 34 -16.42 -1.03 -9.17
CA ALA A 34 -15.37 -1.35 -10.13
C ALA A 34 -14.01 -1.65 -9.48
N ARG A 35 -13.94 -2.04 -8.20
CA ARG A 35 -12.75 -2.68 -7.64
C ARG A 35 -12.54 -4.01 -8.35
N SER A 36 -11.88 -3.96 -9.50
CA SER A 36 -11.34 -5.16 -10.14
C SER A 36 -10.47 -5.92 -9.13
N PRO A 37 -10.31 -7.25 -9.27
CA PRO A 37 -9.38 -8.02 -8.43
C PRO A 37 -7.94 -7.46 -8.45
N ALA A 38 -7.60 -6.65 -9.46
CA ALA A 38 -6.34 -5.93 -9.62
C ALA A 38 -6.33 -4.52 -8.98
N GLY A 39 -7.36 -4.12 -8.23
CA GLY A 39 -7.40 -2.88 -7.46
C GLY A 39 -7.63 -1.59 -8.27
N GLY A 40 -7.85 -1.68 -9.58
CA GLY A 40 -8.08 -0.50 -10.42
C GLY A 40 -9.44 0.15 -10.17
N ARG A 41 -9.48 1.48 -10.01
CA ARG A 41 -10.71 2.29 -9.96
C ARG A 41 -11.15 2.65 -11.38
N LYS A 42 -12.44 2.53 -11.70
CA LYS A 42 -12.99 2.92 -13.01
C LYS A 42 -13.86 4.18 -12.88
N LEU A 43 -13.77 5.07 -13.87
CA LEU A 43 -14.63 6.25 -13.95
C LEU A 43 -16.04 5.86 -14.42
N LYS A 44 -17.06 6.51 -13.85
CA LYS A 44 -18.44 6.42 -14.34
C LYS A 44 -18.51 6.90 -15.80
N PRO A 45 -19.46 6.40 -16.62
CA PRO A 45 -19.62 6.85 -18.00
C PRO A 45 -19.96 8.35 -18.13
N ASN A 46 -20.52 8.94 -17.07
CA ASN A 46 -20.83 10.37 -16.99
C ASN A 46 -19.79 11.18 -16.20
N ALA A 47 -18.63 10.59 -15.88
CA ALA A 47 -17.57 11.29 -15.18
C ALA A 47 -17.11 12.51 -15.97
N ILE A 48 -16.90 13.62 -15.27
CA ILE A 48 -16.39 14.87 -15.85
C ILE A 48 -15.20 15.30 -14.98
N PRO A 49 -14.05 15.67 -15.58
CA PRO A 49 -12.93 16.19 -14.81
C PRO A 49 -13.30 17.60 -14.30
N THR A 50 -13.50 17.72 -12.99
CA THR A 50 -13.93 18.95 -12.31
C THR A 50 -12.79 19.64 -11.57
N LEU A 51 -11.70 18.90 -11.28
CA LEU A 51 -10.57 19.38 -10.48
C LEU A 51 -9.42 19.84 -11.39
N PHE A 52 -9.61 21.00 -12.01
CA PHE A 52 -8.52 21.75 -12.63
C PHE A 52 -8.24 22.98 -11.76
N ASN A 53 -6.96 23.18 -11.38
CA ASN A 53 -6.52 24.40 -10.70
C ASN A 53 -6.38 25.52 -11.76
N VAL A 54 -7.53 25.97 -12.27
CA VAL A 54 -7.67 27.09 -13.19
C VAL A 54 -8.25 28.28 -12.44
N PRO A 55 -7.76 29.51 -12.70
CA PRO A 55 -8.42 30.70 -12.19
C PRO A 55 -9.86 30.75 -12.71
N ASP A 56 -10.80 30.96 -11.80
CA ASP A 56 -12.26 31.00 -12.00
C ASP A 56 -12.93 29.65 -12.37
N PRO A 57 -12.96 28.65 -11.45
CA PRO A 57 -13.65 27.39 -11.69
C PRO A 57 -15.18 27.58 -11.74
N PRO A 58 -15.89 26.94 -12.69
CA PRO A 58 -17.35 26.96 -12.68
C PRO A 58 -17.85 26.25 -11.41
N SER A 59 -18.89 26.80 -10.79
CA SER A 59 -19.40 26.31 -9.50
C SER A 59 -19.64 24.80 -9.55
N PRO A 60 -19.08 24.02 -8.61
CA PRO A 60 -19.33 22.59 -8.55
C PRO A 60 -20.84 22.36 -8.40
N ILE A 61 -21.39 21.43 -9.19
CA ILE A 61 -22.79 21.03 -9.07
C ILE A 61 -22.88 20.11 -7.84
N THR A 62 -22.92 20.70 -6.66
CA THR A 62 -23.23 20.00 -5.42
C THR A 62 -24.74 20.01 -5.20
N PRO A 63 -25.41 18.86 -4.99
CA PRO A 63 -26.67 18.88 -4.27
C PRO A 63 -26.37 19.35 -2.85
N VAL A 64 -27.07 20.40 -2.43
CA VAL A 64 -26.91 21.06 -1.12
C VAL A 64 -27.11 20.05 0.00
N ILE A 65 -26.02 19.67 0.67
CA ILE A 65 -26.07 19.09 2.01
C ILE A 65 -25.24 20.03 2.89
N VAL A 66 -25.95 20.82 3.67
CA VAL A 66 -25.37 21.79 4.61
C VAL A 66 -24.71 21.03 5.75
N LEU A 67 -23.39 21.10 5.85
CA LEU A 67 -22.68 20.82 7.10
C LEU A 67 -21.72 21.99 7.40
N PRO A 68 -21.79 22.61 8.60
CA PRO A 68 -21.00 23.79 8.93
C PRO A 68 -19.49 23.53 8.94
N LEU A 69 -18.80 24.23 8.04
CA LEU A 69 -17.34 24.32 7.94
C LEU A 69 -16.82 25.24 9.08
N LYS A 70 -15.98 24.71 9.98
CA LYS A 70 -15.05 25.54 10.76
C LYS A 70 -13.76 25.66 9.96
N SER A 71 -13.46 26.87 9.52
CA SER A 71 -12.22 27.24 8.82
C SER A 71 -11.11 27.56 9.83
N GLU A 72 -9.94 26.98 9.63
CA GLU A 72 -8.65 27.46 10.15
C GLU A 72 -7.66 27.53 8.98
N PRO A 73 -6.69 28.47 8.97
CA PRO A 73 -6.05 28.95 7.75
C PRO A 73 -4.84 28.12 7.28
N VAL A 74 -4.77 28.02 5.95
CA VAL A 74 -3.64 27.82 5.03
C VAL A 74 -2.24 27.81 5.66
N LYS A 75 -1.53 26.69 5.47
CA LYS A 75 -0.08 26.70 5.28
C LYS A 75 0.24 26.16 3.89
N GLU A 76 0.77 27.08 3.12
CA GLU A 76 1.45 26.93 1.84
C GLU A 76 2.62 25.97 1.97
N GLU A 77 2.63 24.87 1.22
CA GLU A 77 3.86 24.16 0.87
C GLU A 77 3.83 23.77 -0.60
N GLN A 78 4.50 24.61 -1.38
CA GLN A 78 5.05 24.28 -2.67
C GLN A 78 6.06 23.14 -2.49
N ASN A 79 5.82 22.00 -3.11
CA ASN A 79 6.92 21.19 -3.63
C ASN A 79 6.49 20.39 -4.86
N LEU A 80 7.13 20.73 -5.97
CA LEU A 80 7.01 20.15 -7.28
C LEU A 80 7.44 18.68 -7.23
N GLY A 81 6.47 17.77 -7.30
CA GLY A 81 6.74 16.35 -7.51
C GLY A 81 7.19 16.10 -8.94
N ASP A 82 8.51 16.07 -9.15
CA ASP A 82 9.13 15.63 -10.39
C ASP A 82 8.82 14.13 -10.64
N HIS A 83 7.96 13.84 -11.61
CA HIS A 83 7.51 12.47 -11.93
C HIS A 83 8.54 11.72 -12.79
N GLY A 84 9.66 11.37 -12.17
CA GLY A 84 10.80 10.69 -12.81
C GLY A 84 10.62 9.20 -13.16
N TYR A 85 9.41 8.61 -13.12
CA TYR A 85 9.24 7.17 -13.36
C TYR A 85 9.11 6.77 -14.84
N ALA A 86 9.11 7.72 -15.79
CA ALA A 86 8.71 7.44 -17.18
C ALA A 86 9.80 7.64 -18.27
N ARG A 87 11.10 7.78 -17.94
CA ARG A 87 12.13 7.84 -18.99
C ARG A 87 13.45 7.18 -18.59
N ARG A 88 13.62 5.91 -18.99
CA ARG A 88 14.94 5.41 -19.40
C ARG A 88 14.90 5.20 -20.91
N GLN A 89 15.39 6.19 -21.66
CA GLN A 89 15.90 5.94 -23.01
C GLN A 89 17.42 5.85 -22.89
N PRO A 90 18.05 4.73 -23.28
CA PRO A 90 19.49 4.72 -23.54
C PRO A 90 19.75 5.66 -24.72
N ARG A 91 20.58 6.69 -24.54
CA ARG A 91 21.08 7.49 -25.65
C ARG A 91 22.13 6.65 -26.37
N ALA A 92 21.85 6.31 -27.63
CA ALA A 92 22.85 5.82 -28.56
C ALA A 92 23.78 6.97 -28.93
N ASP A 93 25.03 6.84 -28.48
CA ASP A 93 26.27 6.96 -29.25
C ASP A 93 26.36 8.12 -30.26
N LEU A 94 27.01 9.20 -29.84
CA LEU A 94 27.76 10.07 -30.72
C LEU A 94 29.15 10.33 -30.10
N GLU A 95 30.16 10.07 -30.91
CA GLU A 95 31.56 9.87 -30.54
C GLU A 95 32.33 11.12 -30.10
N GLY A 96 33.37 10.90 -29.29
CA GLY A 96 34.69 11.55 -29.42
C GLY A 96 34.87 12.97 -28.89
N SER A 97 35.33 13.10 -27.63
CA SER A 97 36.40 14.04 -27.26
C SER A 97 36.96 13.70 -25.88
N GLU A 98 38.27 13.56 -25.81
CA GLU A 98 39.06 13.25 -24.61
C GLU A 98 38.99 14.40 -23.59
N LEU A 99 38.79 14.08 -22.29
CA LEU A 99 39.56 14.60 -21.14
C LEU A 99 38.89 14.28 -19.79
N ALA A 100 39.71 13.64 -18.94
CA ALA A 100 39.79 13.80 -17.48
C ALA A 100 38.61 13.34 -16.59
N GLY A 101 38.85 12.21 -15.92
CA GLY A 101 38.58 12.03 -14.49
C GLY A 101 37.13 11.91 -14.05
N GLN A 102 36.65 10.68 -13.89
CA GLN A 102 35.47 10.41 -13.06
C GLN A 102 35.89 9.51 -11.90
N ARG A 103 35.85 10.11 -10.70
CA ARG A 103 36.00 9.42 -9.43
C ARG A 103 34.90 8.35 -9.28
N PRO A 104 35.12 7.28 -8.50
CA PRO A 104 34.00 6.54 -7.95
C PRO A 104 33.34 7.46 -6.91
N GLU A 105 32.26 8.15 -7.29
CA GLU A 105 31.35 8.70 -6.31
C GLU A 105 30.66 7.52 -5.63
N GLU A 106 31.14 7.16 -4.44
CA GLU A 106 30.38 6.33 -3.52
C GLU A 106 29.05 7.05 -3.25
N GLU A 107 27.98 6.60 -3.92
CA GLU A 107 26.61 7.05 -3.65
C GLU A 107 26.32 6.83 -2.17
N GLN A 108 26.50 7.88 -1.37
CA GLN A 108 26.31 7.80 0.06
C GLN A 108 24.81 7.57 0.31
N PRO A 109 24.41 6.44 0.94
CA PRO A 109 23.00 6.08 0.99
C PRO A 109 22.22 7.08 1.82
N CYS A 110 21.09 7.56 1.30
CA CYS A 110 20.21 8.50 1.99
C CYS A 110 19.88 8.03 3.41
N SER A 111 20.11 8.89 4.42
CA SER A 111 19.94 8.58 5.85
C SER A 111 18.50 8.17 6.19
N LEU A 112 17.50 8.80 5.56
CA LEU A 112 16.09 8.43 5.71
C LEU A 112 15.81 7.04 5.15
N CYS A 113 16.34 6.70 3.98
CA CYS A 113 16.19 5.37 3.39
C CYS A 113 16.85 4.29 4.26
N GLN A 114 18.01 4.58 4.86
CA GLN A 114 18.66 3.67 5.82
C GLN A 114 17.79 3.48 7.07
N GLN A 115 17.21 4.55 7.62
CA GLN A 115 16.33 4.47 8.78
C GLN A 115 15.10 3.60 8.49
N TYR A 116 14.38 3.84 7.39
CA TYR A 116 13.23 3.02 7.02
C TYR A 116 13.59 1.56 6.77
N LYS A 117 14.75 1.29 6.15
CA LYS A 117 15.25 -0.08 5.96
C LYS A 117 15.45 -0.79 7.30
N THR A 118 16.11 -0.13 8.25
CA THR A 118 16.32 -0.72 9.59
C THR A 118 15.01 -0.90 10.36
N GLN A 119 14.04 0.02 10.20
CA GLN A 119 12.72 -0.09 10.83
C GLN A 119 11.94 -1.29 10.27
N LEU A 120 11.94 -1.47 8.95
CA LEU A 120 11.29 -2.60 8.29
C LEU A 120 11.93 -3.93 8.70
N GLU A 121 13.25 -4.00 8.74
CA GLU A 121 13.98 -5.19 9.17
C GLU A 121 13.63 -5.55 10.62
N LYS A 122 13.58 -4.58 11.53
CA LYS A 122 13.14 -4.80 12.91
C LYS A 122 11.71 -5.33 12.98
N GLN A 123 10.80 -4.77 12.19
CA GLN A 123 9.40 -5.22 12.14
C GLN A 123 9.29 -6.66 11.61
N GLN A 124 10.07 -7.01 10.59
CA GLN A 124 10.13 -8.37 10.04
C GLN A 124 10.69 -9.36 11.07
N GLN A 125 11.78 -9.02 11.75
CA GLN A 125 12.36 -9.85 12.80
C GLN A 125 11.38 -10.05 13.96
N HIS A 126 10.68 -9.00 14.39
CA HIS A 126 9.66 -9.09 15.43
C HIS A 126 8.52 -10.04 15.02
N THR A 127 8.03 -9.91 13.79
CA THR A 127 6.97 -10.77 13.25
C THR A 127 7.43 -12.23 13.17
N ALA A 128 8.66 -12.48 12.72
CA ALA A 128 9.25 -13.83 12.67
C ALA A 128 9.41 -14.44 14.07
N ARG A 129 9.76 -13.65 15.09
CA ARG A 129 9.84 -14.10 16.48
C ARG A 129 8.48 -14.55 17.01
N LEU A 130 7.44 -13.73 16.81
CA LEU A 130 6.07 -14.09 17.22
C LEU A 130 5.57 -15.35 16.51
N GLN A 131 5.83 -15.49 15.20
CA GLN A 131 5.47 -16.70 14.46
C GLN A 131 6.15 -17.95 15.02
N ARG A 132 7.43 -17.86 15.40
CA ARG A 132 8.14 -18.96 16.07
C ARG A 132 7.51 -19.30 17.41
N GLU A 133 7.18 -18.30 18.23
CA GLU A 133 6.56 -18.51 19.53
C GLU A 133 5.20 -19.20 19.42
N VAL A 134 4.33 -18.74 18.49
CA VAL A 134 3.03 -19.35 18.22
C VAL A 134 3.19 -20.81 17.78
N ARG A 135 4.20 -21.12 16.96
CA ARG A 135 4.50 -22.50 16.54
C ARG A 135 4.90 -23.36 17.74
N LEU A 136 5.80 -22.87 18.59
CA LEU A 136 6.23 -23.57 19.80
C LEU A 136 5.07 -23.80 20.78
N GLN A 137 4.18 -22.82 20.95
CA GLN A 137 2.98 -22.99 21.77
C GLN A 137 2.07 -24.10 21.24
N ARG A 138 1.89 -24.19 19.91
CA ARG A 138 1.11 -25.28 19.29
C ARG A 138 1.74 -26.64 19.57
N GLU A 139 3.07 -26.75 19.42
CA GLU A 139 3.82 -27.97 19.72
C GLU A 139 3.73 -28.34 21.21
N ALA A 140 3.81 -27.36 22.11
CA ALA A 140 3.68 -27.56 23.55
C ALA A 140 2.27 -28.05 23.95
N GLU A 141 1.21 -27.48 23.36
CA GLU A 141 -0.16 -27.93 23.59
C GLU A 141 -0.40 -29.36 23.06
N GLU A 142 0.25 -29.73 21.96
CA GLU A 142 0.22 -31.10 21.44
C GLU A 142 0.91 -32.08 22.41
N MET A 143 2.10 -31.73 22.89
CA MET A 143 2.82 -32.50 23.90
C MET A 143 2.05 -32.62 25.23
N LYS A 144 1.36 -31.56 25.64
CA LYS A 144 0.49 -31.57 26.82
C LYS A 144 -0.69 -32.54 26.66
N LYS A 145 -1.30 -32.61 25.47
CA LYS A 145 -2.35 -33.59 25.17
C LYS A 145 -1.82 -35.02 25.24
N LYS A 146 -0.62 -35.27 24.68
CA LYS A 146 0.05 -36.57 24.80
C LYS A 146 0.31 -36.96 26.25
N LEU A 147 0.85 -36.03 27.05
CA LEU A 147 1.10 -36.26 28.48
C LEU A 147 -0.18 -36.60 29.23
N ASN A 148 -1.26 -35.85 28.99
CA ASN A 148 -2.57 -36.15 29.59
C ASN A 148 -3.10 -37.53 29.19
N LYS A 149 -2.87 -37.97 27.95
CA LYS A 149 -3.26 -39.31 27.49
C LYS A 149 -2.45 -40.39 28.23
N LEU A 150 -1.14 -40.21 28.37
CA LEU A 150 -0.28 -41.14 29.13
C LEU A 150 -0.70 -41.20 30.60
N ASN A 151 -0.97 -40.06 31.23
CA ASN A 151 -1.42 -40.02 32.62
C ASN A 151 -2.74 -40.77 32.84
N LYS A 152 -3.68 -40.68 31.88
CA LYS A 152 -4.93 -41.47 31.94
C LYS A 152 -4.65 -42.98 31.86
N ILE A 153 -3.74 -43.40 31.01
CA ILE A 153 -3.35 -44.81 30.88
C ILE A 153 -2.67 -45.28 32.18
N GLU A 154 -1.72 -44.51 32.70
CA GLU A 154 -1.02 -44.79 33.95
C GLU A 154 -1.99 -44.98 35.12
N LYS A 155 -2.95 -44.05 35.29
CA LYS A 155 -3.99 -44.17 36.32
C LYS A 155 -4.85 -45.41 36.13
N GLY A 156 -5.22 -45.74 34.89
CA GLY A 156 -5.97 -46.96 34.58
C GLY A 156 -5.20 -48.22 34.96
N LEU A 157 -3.90 -48.27 34.64
CA LEU A 157 -3.02 -49.38 35.03
C LEU A 157 -2.84 -49.45 36.55
N GLN A 158 -2.69 -48.32 37.23
CA GLN A 158 -2.57 -48.26 38.68
C GLN A 158 -3.83 -48.80 39.37
N MET A 159 -5.01 -48.43 38.87
CA MET A 159 -6.29 -48.96 39.35
C MET A 159 -6.41 -50.47 39.11
N PHE A 160 -6.08 -50.94 37.90
CA PHE A 160 -6.09 -52.37 37.58
C PHE A 160 -5.18 -53.17 38.52
N LEU A 161 -3.95 -52.70 38.74
CA LEU A 161 -3.01 -53.35 39.65
C LEU A 161 -3.52 -53.37 41.10
N TYR A 162 -4.16 -52.29 41.55
CA TYR A 162 -4.75 -52.21 42.89
C TYR A 162 -5.89 -53.23 43.09
N GLU A 163 -6.76 -53.39 42.08
CA GLU A 163 -7.88 -54.35 42.11
C GLU A 163 -7.38 -55.81 42.10
N THR A 164 -6.40 -56.17 41.27
CA THR A 164 -5.80 -57.52 41.28
C THR A 164 -5.09 -57.88 42.57
N ARG A 165 -4.64 -56.88 43.35
CA ARG A 165 -3.96 -57.10 44.64
C ARG A 165 -4.91 -57.13 45.84
N SER A 166 -6.17 -56.74 45.63
CA SER A 166 -7.20 -56.62 46.68
C SER A 166 -8.34 -57.64 46.54
N GLY A 167 -8.28 -58.55 45.55
CA GLY A 167 -9.18 -59.70 45.44
C GLY A 167 -8.77 -60.84 46.41
N PRO A 168 -9.74 -61.61 46.95
CA PRO A 168 -9.52 -62.66 47.96
C PRO A 168 -8.68 -63.85 47.46
#